data_AF-A0A7X2PBY1-F1
#
_entry.id   AF-A0A7X2PBY1-F1
#
_cell.length_a   1.000
_cell.length_b   1.000
_cell.length_c   1.000
_cell.angle_alpha   90.00
_cell.angle_beta   90.00
_cell.angle_gamma   90.00
#
_symmetry.space_group_name_H-M   'P 1'
#
loop_
_entity.id
_entity.type
_entity.pdbx_description
1 polymer ?
#
loop_
_entity_poly.entity_id
_entity_poly.type
_entity_poly.pdbx_seq_one_letter_code
_entity_poly.pdbx_strand_id
1 'polypeptide(L)'
;MFLSPVNGCYSKQFKTVKSWDEIRKLLIPSTSREIVKGRYRHFKNKYYEVVDIAIHSETRERYVVYRALYGDKALYIRPYEMFASLVDKTKYPNAGQEYRFELVN
;
A
#
# COMPACT_ATOMS: atom_id res chain seq x y z
N MET A 1 8.66 -18.87 -51.97
CA MET A 1 9.48 -20.08 -51.80
C MET A 1 10.43 -19.79 -50.65
N PHE A 2 10.36 -20.61 -49.61
CA PHE A 2 11.06 -20.51 -48.32
C PHE A 2 12.56 -20.78 -48.46
N LEU A 3 13.41 -20.07 -47.69
CA LEU A 3 14.61 -20.58 -46.99
C LEU A 3 14.92 -19.59 -45.85
N SER A 4 14.40 -19.83 -44.63
CA SER A 4 15.06 -20.49 -43.46
C SER A 4 15.95 -19.56 -42.63
N PRO A 5 15.67 -19.37 -41.32
CA PRO A 5 16.54 -18.62 -40.42
C PRO A 5 17.73 -19.48 -39.97
N VAL A 6 18.93 -18.89 -39.97
CA VAL A 6 20.12 -19.51 -39.38
C VAL A 6 19.99 -19.51 -37.85
N ASN A 7 19.93 -20.71 -37.28
CA ASN A 7 19.84 -20.97 -35.85
C ASN A 7 21.16 -20.58 -35.16
N GLY A 8 21.16 -19.40 -34.54
CA GLY A 8 22.14 -18.99 -33.55
C GLY A 8 21.90 -19.74 -32.24
N CYS A 9 22.70 -20.77 -32.03
CA CYS A 9 22.91 -21.49 -30.77
C CYS A 9 23.02 -20.51 -29.59
N TYR A 10 22.09 -20.62 -28.63
CA TYR A 10 22.30 -20.09 -27.28
C TYR A 10 21.83 -21.14 -26.28
N SER A 11 22.72 -22.09 -26.02
CA SER A 11 22.67 -22.92 -24.81
C SER A 11 22.97 -22.04 -23.60
N LYS A 12 21.92 -21.57 -22.93
CA LYS A 12 22.03 -21.11 -21.55
C LYS A 12 20.86 -21.66 -20.76
N GLN A 13 21.17 -22.49 -19.76
CA GLN A 13 20.25 -22.88 -18.71
C GLN A 13 19.66 -21.63 -18.06
N PHE A 14 18.41 -21.30 -18.39
CA PHE A 14 17.66 -20.29 -17.66
C PHE A 14 16.82 -20.97 -16.60
N LYS A 15 17.35 -20.96 -15.38
CA LYS A 15 16.65 -21.34 -14.15
C LYS A 15 15.35 -20.53 -14.07
N THR A 16 14.23 -21.26 -14.02
CA THR A 16 12.93 -20.88 -13.45
C THR A 16 12.60 -19.38 -13.52
N VAL A 17 11.95 -18.95 -14.60
CA VAL A 17 11.29 -17.65 -14.66
C VAL A 17 10.18 -17.62 -13.60
N LYS A 18 10.38 -16.87 -12.51
CA LYS A 18 9.31 -16.62 -11.54
C LYS A 18 8.15 -15.95 -12.27
N SER A 19 6.95 -16.44 -12.01
CA SER A 19 5.72 -15.94 -12.64
C SER A 19 5.60 -14.42 -12.43
N TRP A 20 5.03 -13.71 -13.41
CA TRP A 20 4.69 -12.29 -13.26
C TRP A 20 3.83 -12.02 -12.01
N ASP A 21 3.06 -13.00 -11.54
CA ASP A 21 2.31 -12.93 -10.27
C ASP A 21 3.22 -13.01 -9.03
N GLU A 22 4.34 -13.75 -9.10
CA GLU A 22 5.32 -13.81 -8.02
C GLU A 22 6.20 -12.56 -7.97
N ILE A 23 6.57 -12.02 -9.14
CA ILE A 23 7.28 -10.73 -9.23
C ILE A 23 6.38 -9.61 -8.71
N ARG A 24 5.09 -9.62 -9.02
CA ARG A 24 4.09 -8.70 -8.44
C ARG A 24 4.00 -8.80 -6.92
N LYS A 25 4.02 -10.01 -6.35
CA LYS A 25 4.04 -10.22 -4.88
C LYS A 25 5.33 -9.74 -4.20
N LEU A 26 6.45 -9.70 -4.91
CA LEU A 26 7.74 -9.20 -4.37
C LEU A 26 7.90 -7.68 -4.54
N LEU A 27 7.33 -7.09 -5.59
CA LEU A 27 7.43 -5.65 -5.86
C LEU A 27 6.32 -4.82 -5.21
N ILE A 28 5.19 -5.44 -4.86
CA ILE A 28 4.05 -4.79 -4.22
C ILE A 28 3.95 -5.39 -2.82
N PRO A 29 4.20 -4.62 -1.74
CA PRO A 29 3.92 -5.12 -0.40
C PRO A 29 2.40 -5.34 -0.30
N SER A 30 1.96 -6.58 -0.47
CA SER A 30 0.54 -6.98 -0.43
C SER A 30 0.04 -7.06 1.02
N THR A 31 0.36 -6.04 1.80
CA THR A 31 -0.08 -5.82 3.18
C THR A 31 -1.17 -4.74 3.24
N SER A 32 -1.96 -4.58 2.17
CA SER A 32 -3.12 -3.69 2.17
C SER A 32 -4.27 -4.37 2.91
N ARG A 33 -4.31 -4.20 4.23
CA ARG A 33 -5.51 -4.52 5.03
C ARG A 33 -6.71 -3.69 4.57
N GLU A 34 -7.92 -4.16 4.84
CA GLU A 34 -9.14 -3.40 4.55
C GLU A 34 -9.30 -2.20 5.50
N ILE A 35 -9.53 -1.02 4.94
CA ILE A 35 -9.84 0.20 5.71
C ILE A 35 -11.33 0.44 5.62
N VAL A 36 -11.99 0.45 6.78
CA VAL A 36 -13.42 0.72 6.92
C VAL A 36 -13.65 2.16 7.32
N LYS A 37 -14.87 2.65 7.11
CA LYS A 37 -15.28 3.97 7.62
C LYS A 37 -15.40 3.90 9.14
N GLY A 38 -14.96 4.94 9.84
CA GLY A 38 -14.99 4.97 11.30
C GLY A 38 -13.87 5.77 11.92
N ARG A 39 -13.71 5.64 13.24
CA ARG A 39 -12.70 6.38 14.00
C ARG A 39 -11.38 5.61 14.04
N TYR A 40 -10.30 6.32 13.78
CA TYR A 40 -8.94 5.79 13.80
C TYR A 40 -8.07 6.58 14.77
N ARG A 41 -7.24 5.87 15.54
CA ARG A 41 -6.19 6.46 16.36
C ARG A 41 -4.86 6.36 15.63
N HIS A 42 -4.23 7.51 15.46
CA HIS A 42 -2.86 7.58 15.00
C HIS A 42 -1.89 7.23 16.13
N PHE A 43 -0.75 6.60 15.82
CA PHE A 43 0.25 6.19 16.82
C PHE A 43 0.77 7.34 17.72
N LYS A 44 0.55 8.59 17.32
CA LYS A 44 0.82 9.81 18.13
C LYS A 44 -0.36 10.25 19.01
N ASN A 45 -1.29 9.35 19.34
CA ASN A 45 -2.47 9.62 20.16
C ASN A 45 -3.38 10.75 19.64
N LYS A 46 -3.47 10.90 18.31
CA LYS A 46 -4.44 11.80 17.67
C LYS A 46 -5.52 10.99 17.00
N TYR A 47 -6.76 11.48 17.09
CA TYR A 47 -7.92 10.81 16.53
C TYR A 47 -8.30 11.42 15.18
N TYR A 48 -8.68 10.54 14.27
CA TYR A 48 -9.13 10.85 12.93
C TYR A 48 -10.38 10.03 12.63
N GLU A 49 -11.18 10.48 11.68
CA GLU A 49 -12.33 9.76 11.16
C GLU A 49 -12.11 9.47 9.68
N VAL A 50 -12.14 8.20 9.29
CA VAL A 50 -12.15 7.82 7.87
C VAL A 50 -13.56 7.99 7.33
N VAL A 51 -13.68 8.87 6.35
CA VAL A 51 -14.94 9.24 5.70
C VAL A 51 -15.22 8.32 4.52
N ASP A 52 -14.23 8.14 3.64
CA ASP A 52 -14.34 7.27 2.47
C ASP A 52 -12.98 6.91 1.85
N ILE A 53 -13.02 6.05 0.84
CA ILE A 53 -11.89 5.75 -0.02
C ILE A 53 -12.14 6.42 -1.37
N ALA A 54 -11.25 7.33 -1.76
CA ALA A 54 -11.28 7.98 -3.07
C ALA A 54 -10.36 7.26 -4.06
N ILE A 55 -10.68 7.40 -5.34
CA ILE A 55 -9.84 6.93 -6.44
C ILE A 55 -9.37 8.16 -7.21
N HIS A 56 -8.06 8.30 -7.35
CA HIS A 56 -7.48 9.36 -8.17
C HIS A 56 -7.87 9.14 -9.63
N SER A 57 -8.54 10.11 -10.26
CA SER A 57 -9.15 9.96 -11.58
C SER A 57 -8.13 9.64 -12.68
N GLU A 58 -6.95 10.26 -12.62
CA GLU A 58 -5.91 10.15 -13.65
C GLU A 58 -5.03 8.91 -13.48
N THR A 59 -4.63 8.61 -12.25
CA THR A 59 -3.67 7.52 -11.95
C THR A 59 -4.37 6.23 -11.49
N ARG A 60 -5.67 6.30 -11.17
CA ARG A 60 -6.47 5.21 -10.59
C ARG A 60 -5.95 4.69 -9.24
N GLU A 61 -5.10 5.46 -8.57
CA GLU A 61 -4.58 5.12 -7.25
C GLU A 61 -5.64 5.33 -6.16
N ARG A 62 -5.62 4.47 -5.14
CA ARG A 62 -6.54 4.56 -4.00
C ARG A 62 -6.00 5.50 -2.94
N TYR A 63 -6.87 6.36 -2.43
CA TYR A 63 -6.58 7.29 -1.35
C TYR A 63 -7.62 7.13 -0.24
N VAL A 64 -7.18 7.22 1.01
CA VAL A 64 -8.07 7.31 2.16
C VAL A 64 -8.41 8.78 2.39
N VAL A 65 -9.70 9.08 2.42
CA VAL A 65 -10.25 10.39 2.77
C VAL A 65 -10.60 10.38 4.24
N TYR A 66 -9.93 11.21 5.03
CA TYR A 66 -10.09 11.21 6.48
C TYR A 66 -10.09 12.63 7.06
N ARG A 67 -10.74 12.80 8.19
CA ARG A 67 -10.93 14.07 8.89
C ARG A 67 -10.17 14.05 10.22
N ALA A 68 -9.51 15.15 10.56
CA ALA A 68 -9.00 15.34 11.92
C ALA A 68 -10.16 15.49 12.91
N LEU A 69 -10.10 14.82 14.06
CA LEU A 69 -11.06 15.01 15.15
C LEU A 69 -10.55 16.02 16.20
N TYR A 70 -9.61 16.87 15.80
CA TYR A 70 -8.99 17.92 16.63
C TYR A 70 -8.76 19.18 15.80
N GLY A 71 -8.54 20.32 16.47
CA GLY A 71 -8.31 21.61 15.80
C GLY A 71 -9.47 21.98 14.87
N ASP A 72 -9.14 22.47 13.68
CA ASP A 72 -10.10 22.93 12.66
C ASP A 72 -10.87 21.81 11.95
N LYS A 73 -10.65 20.54 12.34
CA LYS A 73 -11.32 19.36 11.77
C LYS A 73 -11.21 19.28 10.23
N ALA A 74 -10.06 19.67 9.70
CA ALA A 74 -9.80 19.65 8.27
C ALA A 74 -9.88 18.23 7.68
N LEU A 75 -10.20 18.18 6.38
CA LEU A 75 -10.28 16.95 5.59
C LEU A 75 -9.00 16.76 4.78
N TYR A 76 -8.45 15.55 4.82
CA TYR A 76 -7.19 15.18 4.18
C TYR A 76 -7.35 13.94 3.31
N ILE A 77 -6.46 13.81 2.33
CA ILE A 77 -6.30 12.59 1.52
C ILE A 77 -4.88 12.04 1.72
N ARG A 78 -4.74 10.72 1.74
CA ARG A 78 -3.45 10.04 1.84
C ARG A 78 -3.46 8.75 1.02
N PRO A 79 -2.36 8.35 0.36
CA PRO A 79 -2.31 7.08 -0.36
C PRO A 79 -2.71 5.92 0.55
N TYR A 80 -3.53 5.00 0.02
CA TYR A 80 -4.10 3.89 0.77
C TYR A 80 -3.03 3.04 1.46
N GLU A 81 -1.99 2.66 0.71
CA GLU A 81 -0.90 1.82 1.23
C GLU A 81 -0.16 2.51 2.38
N MET A 82 0.05 3.83 2.30
CA MET A 82 0.69 4.60 3.38
C MET A 82 -0.17 4.74 4.62
N PHE A 83 -1.50 4.71 4.47
CA PHE A 83 -2.43 4.74 5.59
C PHE A 83 -2.53 3.38 6.27
N ALA A 84 -2.57 2.30 5.48
CA ALA A 84 -2.61 0.91 5.93
C ALA A 84 -1.24 0.38 6.44
N SER A 85 -0.17 1.16 6.27
CA SER A 85 1.19 0.76 6.65
C SER A 85 1.36 0.56 8.16
N LEU A 86 2.32 -0.32 8.49
CA LEU A 86 2.83 -0.51 9.86
C LEU A 86 3.57 0.72 10.36
N VAL A 87 3.63 0.89 11.69
CA VAL A 87 4.55 1.84 12.32
C VAL A 87 5.97 1.34 12.11
N ASP A 88 6.85 2.28 11.74
CA ASP A 88 8.27 2.01 11.70
C ASP A 88 8.81 1.89 13.12
N LYS A 89 8.98 0.65 13.59
CA LYS A 89 9.51 0.33 14.92
C LYS A 89 11.01 0.63 15.06
N THR A 90 11.75 0.78 13.95
CA THR A 90 13.16 1.20 14.01
C THR A 90 13.26 2.67 14.44
N LYS A 91 12.36 3.51 13.92
CA LYS A 91 12.27 4.93 14.26
C LYS A 91 11.48 5.20 15.54
N TYR A 92 10.47 4.37 15.82
CA TYR A 92 9.58 4.51 16.98
C TYR A 92 9.52 3.21 17.78
N PRO A 93 10.58 2.86 18.53
CA PRO A 93 10.63 1.61 19.28
C PRO A 93 9.58 1.54 20.39
N ASN A 94 9.19 2.71 20.95
CA ASN A 94 8.20 2.83 22.02
C ASN A 94 6.77 2.99 21.50
N ALA A 95 6.52 2.83 20.20
CA ALA A 95 5.16 2.88 19.68
C ALA A 95 4.39 1.65 20.16
N GLY A 96 3.45 1.85 21.08
CA GLY A 96 2.54 0.80 21.57
C GLY A 96 1.48 0.36 20.55
N GLN A 97 1.63 0.73 19.29
CA GLN A 97 0.68 0.53 18.21
C GLN A 97 1.39 -0.16 17.03
N GLU A 98 0.73 -1.11 16.37
CA GLU A 98 1.34 -1.84 15.24
C GLU A 98 1.18 -1.08 13.93
N TYR A 99 0.00 -0.50 13.70
CA TYR A 99 -0.31 0.25 12.49
C TYR A 99 -0.19 1.75 12.71
N ARG A 100 0.11 2.52 11.65
CA ARG A 100 0.14 3.98 11.74
C ARG A 100 -1.22 4.55 12.19
N PHE A 101 -2.29 3.90 11.76
CA PHE A 101 -3.68 4.18 12.13
C PHE A 101 -4.38 2.89 12.54
N GLU A 102 -4.94 2.83 13.73
CA GLU A 102 -5.73 1.69 14.23
C GLU A 102 -7.19 2.10 14.40
N LEU A 103 -8.10 1.22 13.98
CA LEU A 103 -9.53 1.44 14.15
C LEU A 103 -9.87 1.41 15.65
N VAL A 104 -10.68 2.36 16.09
CA VAL A 104 -11.19 2.47 17.45
C VAL A 104 -12.71 2.38 17.38
N ASN A 105 -13.29 1.46 18.16
CA ASN A 105 -14.73 1.27 18.28
C ASN A 105 -15.28 2.11 19.44
#